data_AF-A0A1Q3PHA8-F1
#
_entry.id   AF-A0A1Q3PHA8-F1
#
_cell.length_a   1.000
_cell.length_b   1.000
_cell.length_c   1.000
_cell.angle_alpha   90.00
_cell.angle_beta   90.00
_cell.angle_gamma   90.00
#
_symmetry.space_group_name_H-M   'P 1'
#
loop_
_entity.id
_entity.type
_entity.pdbx_description
1 polymer ?
#
loop_
_entity_poly.entity_id
_entity_poly.type
_entity_poly.pdbx_seq_one_letter_code
_entity_poly.pdbx_strand_id
1 'polypeptide(L)'
;MDRLNGAKIQGSNNGSTWTDLYTITQNGTGSWQEFTFGNTVSYSSVRFVASSTGWGELFELEFYSGTTKLTGTPFGSAGNSSTDNFDKAFDGNTGTQWHGPTVGTVNNAGLSNVGCATN
;
A
#
# COMPACT_ATOMS: atom_id res chain seq x y z
N MET A 1 9.38 -15.48 7.61
CA MET A 1 9.81 -14.16 7.12
C MET A 1 8.64 -13.22 7.26
N ASP A 2 8.87 -12.06 7.85
CA ASP A 2 7.81 -11.10 8.17
C ASP A 2 7.60 -10.15 6.99
N ARG A 3 6.65 -10.50 6.11
CA ARG A 3 6.37 -9.77 4.86
C ARG A 3 5.49 -8.54 5.08
N LEU A 4 4.48 -8.67 5.95
CA LEU A 4 3.52 -7.62 6.28
C LEU A 4 3.67 -7.11 7.72
N ASN A 5 4.17 -7.95 8.63
CA ASN A 5 4.31 -7.57 10.03
C ASN A 5 5.29 -6.39 10.18
N GLY A 6 4.84 -5.32 10.85
CA GLY A 6 5.54 -4.06 11.01
C GLY A 6 5.40 -3.08 9.84
N ALA A 7 4.71 -3.44 8.75
CA ALA A 7 4.40 -2.52 7.67
C ALA A 7 3.36 -1.48 8.14
N LYS A 8 3.29 -0.35 7.42
CA LYS A 8 2.47 0.79 7.82
C LYS A 8 1.55 1.27 6.71
N ILE A 9 0.41 1.80 7.11
CA ILE A 9 -0.43 2.64 6.27
C ILE A 9 -0.18 4.09 6.65
N GLN A 10 0.06 4.94 5.65
CA GLN A 10 0.37 6.36 5.84
C GLN A 10 -0.52 7.26 5.00
N GLY A 11 -0.83 8.44 5.50
CA GLY A 11 -1.56 9.50 4.79
C GLY A 11 -0.71 10.75 4.59
N SER A 12 -0.95 11.49 3.50
CA SER A 12 -0.32 12.78 3.24
C SER A 12 -1.26 13.73 2.48
N ASN A 13 -1.10 15.04 2.72
CA ASN A 13 -1.77 16.11 1.99
C ASN A 13 -0.84 16.89 1.05
N ASN A 14 0.46 16.59 1.07
CA ASN A 14 1.49 17.28 0.27
C ASN A 14 2.43 16.30 -0.46
N GLY A 15 2.21 14.99 -0.35
CA GLY A 15 3.03 13.94 -0.95
C GLY A 15 4.43 13.78 -0.34
N SER A 16 4.82 14.61 0.63
CA SER A 16 6.19 14.68 1.14
C SER A 16 6.28 14.37 2.65
N THR A 17 5.35 14.91 3.43
CA THR A 17 5.20 14.63 4.86
C THR A 17 4.11 13.60 5.05
N TRP A 18 4.43 12.50 5.73
CA TRP A 18 3.55 11.35 5.87
C TRP A 18 3.24 11.09 7.35
N THR A 19 1.97 10.87 7.66
CA THR A 19 1.48 10.49 8.98
C THR A 19 1.21 9.00 9.02
N ASP A 20 1.73 8.29 10.03
CA ASP A 20 1.38 6.89 10.28
C ASP A 20 -0.07 6.79 10.76
N LEU A 21 -0.91 6.04 10.02
CA LEU A 21 -2.32 5.83 10.33
C LEU A 21 -2.55 4.47 10.99
N TYR A 22 -1.80 3.45 10.56
CA TYR A 22 -1.95 2.09 11.05
C TYR A 22 -0.62 1.33 10.93
N THR A 23 -0.35 0.44 11.89
CA THR A 23 0.77 -0.52 11.82
C THR A 23 0.19 -1.93 11.77
N ILE A 24 0.56 -2.69 10.76
CA ILE A 24 0.15 -4.08 10.57
C ILE A 24 0.95 -4.95 11.54
N THR A 25 0.28 -5.78 12.34
CA THR A 25 0.91 -6.60 13.39
C THR A 25 0.90 -8.11 13.09
N GLN A 26 0.51 -8.48 11.87
CA GLN A 26 0.43 -9.86 11.40
C GLN A 26 0.99 -10.00 9.98
N ASN A 27 1.34 -11.22 9.60
CA ASN A 27 1.81 -11.51 8.26
C ASN A 27 0.68 -11.82 7.27
N GLY A 28 1.08 -11.80 5.99
CA GLY A 28 0.34 -12.33 4.86
C GLY A 28 -0.11 -13.78 5.08
N THR A 29 -1.36 -14.10 4.78
CA THR A 29 -1.91 -15.48 4.81
C THR A 29 -1.95 -16.13 3.43
N GLY A 30 -1.61 -15.38 2.37
CA GLY A 30 -1.75 -15.84 0.98
C GLY A 30 -3.14 -15.63 0.38
N SER A 31 -4.05 -15.00 1.13
CA SER A 31 -5.38 -14.57 0.69
C SER A 31 -5.55 -13.07 0.97
N TRP A 32 -6.62 -12.48 0.45
CA TRP A 32 -7.04 -11.14 0.85
C TRP A 32 -7.13 -11.00 2.37
N GLN A 33 -6.54 -9.93 2.89
CA GLN A 33 -6.62 -9.56 4.29
C GLN A 33 -7.06 -8.11 4.40
N GLU A 34 -8.09 -7.90 5.21
CA GLU A 34 -8.64 -6.58 5.47
C GLU A 34 -8.17 -6.08 6.83
N PHE A 35 -7.75 -4.82 6.88
CA PHE A 35 -7.32 -4.14 8.10
C PHE A 35 -8.14 -2.87 8.28
N THR A 36 -9.02 -2.87 9.28
CA THR A 36 -9.83 -1.70 9.61
C THR A 36 -9.20 -0.90 10.74
N PHE A 37 -9.16 0.42 10.58
CA PHE A 37 -8.67 1.34 11.61
C PHE A 37 -9.47 2.65 11.57
N GLY A 38 -9.47 3.38 12.69
CA GLY A 38 -10.14 4.68 12.77
C GLY A 38 -9.26 5.79 12.17
N ASN A 39 -9.87 6.65 11.35
CA ASN A 39 -9.26 7.88 10.87
C ASN A 39 -10.33 8.95 10.65
N THR A 40 -10.10 10.16 11.14
CA THR A 40 -11.01 11.31 10.99
C THR A 40 -10.43 12.43 10.14
N VAL A 41 -9.19 12.26 9.64
CA VAL A 41 -8.49 13.25 8.83
C VAL A 41 -8.55 12.84 7.36
N SER A 42 -8.94 13.77 6.49
CA SER A 42 -8.89 13.55 5.04
C SER A 42 -7.46 13.73 4.52
N TYR A 43 -7.03 12.81 3.66
CA TYR A 43 -5.73 12.84 3.00
C TYR A 43 -5.87 12.81 1.49
N SER A 44 -5.09 13.62 0.77
CA SER A 44 -5.05 13.61 -0.71
C SER A 44 -4.24 12.44 -1.26
N SER A 45 -3.43 11.79 -0.42
CA SER A 45 -2.63 10.61 -0.77
C SER A 45 -2.58 9.61 0.38
N VAL A 46 -2.57 8.32 0.04
CA VAL A 46 -2.46 7.21 0.99
C VAL A 46 -1.46 6.19 0.44
N ARG A 47 -0.67 5.55 1.31
CA ARG A 47 0.27 4.50 0.89
C ARG A 47 0.47 3.42 1.93
N PHE A 48 0.85 2.25 1.45
CA PHE A 48 1.52 1.21 2.19
C PHE A 48 3.02 1.48 2.21
N VAL A 49 3.68 1.21 3.34
CA VAL A 49 5.14 1.22 3.50
C VAL A 49 5.56 -0.10 4.14
N ALA A 50 6.50 -0.81 3.52
CA ALA A 50 7.04 -2.06 4.06
C ALA A 50 7.73 -1.83 5.41
N SER A 51 7.83 -2.89 6.22
CA SER A 51 8.61 -2.87 7.45
C SER A 51 10.11 -2.72 7.15
N SER A 52 10.93 -2.49 8.19
CA SER A 52 12.40 -2.45 8.06
C SER A 52 13.01 -3.75 7.55
N THR A 53 12.27 -4.86 7.59
CA THR A 53 12.67 -6.20 7.12
C THR A 53 11.87 -6.70 5.92
N GLY A 54 10.92 -5.90 5.41
CA GLY A 54 10.04 -6.26 4.30
C GLY A 54 10.52 -5.75 2.94
N TRP A 55 10.03 -6.37 1.86
CA TRP A 55 10.39 -6.04 0.48
C TRP A 55 9.26 -5.35 -0.30
N GLY A 56 8.08 -5.14 0.31
CA GLY A 56 6.91 -4.64 -0.43
C GLY A 56 6.33 -5.70 -1.36
N GLU A 57 5.98 -6.86 -0.79
CA GLU A 57 5.57 -8.07 -1.49
C GLU A 57 4.05 -8.20 -1.60
N LEU A 58 3.42 -7.30 -2.35
CA LEU A 58 1.96 -7.22 -2.47
C LEU A 58 1.50 -7.72 -3.84
N PHE A 59 0.54 -8.64 -3.86
CA PHE A 59 -0.15 -9.04 -5.09
C PHE A 59 -1.21 -8.01 -5.48
N GLU A 60 -1.94 -7.48 -4.49
CA GLU A 60 -2.93 -6.43 -4.69
C GLU A 60 -2.96 -5.54 -3.45
N LEU A 61 -3.35 -4.28 -3.64
CA LEU A 61 -3.49 -3.27 -2.62
C LEU A 61 -4.69 -2.38 -2.91
N GLU A 62 -5.63 -2.37 -1.97
CA GLU A 62 -6.81 -1.53 -2.03
C GLU A 62 -6.93 -0.68 -0.77
N PHE A 63 -7.43 0.54 -0.95
CA PHE A 63 -7.74 1.45 0.14
C PHE A 63 -9.23 1.76 0.12
N TYR A 64 -9.82 1.90 1.31
CA TYR A 64 -11.25 2.11 1.49
C TYR A 64 -11.52 3.26 2.46
N SER A 65 -12.58 4.02 2.19
CA SER A 65 -13.23 4.93 3.15
C SER A 65 -14.59 4.35 3.52
N GLY A 66 -14.67 3.71 4.69
CA GLY A 66 -15.83 2.87 5.02
C GLY A 66 -15.94 1.73 4.01
N THR A 67 -17.10 1.60 3.36
CA THR A 67 -17.35 0.59 2.33
C THR A 67 -17.00 1.04 0.91
N THR A 68 -16.53 2.29 0.74
CA THR A 68 -16.25 2.85 -0.58
C THR A 68 -14.79 2.66 -0.93
N LYS A 69 -14.50 1.93 -2.02
CA LYS A 69 -13.15 1.80 -2.56
C LYS A 69 -12.65 3.17 -3.02
N LEU A 70 -11.43 3.50 -2.62
CA LEU A 70 -10.75 4.70 -3.04
C LEU A 70 -10.14 4.51 -4.43
N THR A 71 -10.16 5.59 -5.20
CA THR A 71 -9.52 5.70 -6.51
C THR A 71 -8.49 6.82 -6.47
N GLY A 72 -7.56 6.81 -7.40
CA GLY A 72 -6.51 7.82 -7.51
C GLY A 72 -5.50 7.41 -8.57
N THR A 73 -4.40 8.16 -8.64
CA THR A 73 -3.26 7.82 -9.49
C THR A 73 -2.28 6.95 -8.68
N PRO A 74 -2.03 5.69 -9.08
CA PRO A 74 -1.04 4.85 -8.43
C PRO A 74 0.36 5.44 -8.48
N PHE A 75 1.09 5.32 -7.39
CA PHE A 75 2.51 5.64 -7.30
C PHE A 75 3.21 4.61 -6.40
N GLY A 76 4.53 4.51 -6.52
CA GLY A 76 5.32 3.67 -5.64
C GLY A 76 6.79 3.61 -6.01
N SER A 77 7.53 2.87 -5.20
CA SER A 77 8.93 2.53 -5.45
C SER A 77 9.06 1.48 -6.55
N ALA A 78 10.22 1.44 -7.19
CA ALA A 78 10.54 0.43 -8.18
C ALA A 78 10.39 -1.01 -7.64
N GLY A 79 10.16 -1.95 -8.55
CA GLY A 79 10.36 -3.38 -8.31
C GLY A 79 11.83 -3.78 -8.39
N ASN A 80 12.11 -5.04 -8.09
CA ASN A 80 13.41 -5.67 -8.29
C ASN A 80 13.73 -5.90 -9.79
N SER A 81 12.69 -5.92 -10.62
CA SER A 81 12.75 -6.05 -12.07
C SER A 81 11.67 -5.18 -12.74
N SER A 82 11.63 -5.19 -14.08
CA SER A 82 10.56 -4.54 -14.83
C SER A 82 9.22 -5.26 -14.75
N THR A 83 9.18 -6.49 -14.21
CA THR A 83 7.97 -7.34 -14.19
C THR A 83 7.24 -7.38 -12.85
N ASP A 84 7.87 -6.91 -11.78
CA ASP A 84 7.39 -6.96 -10.39
C ASP A 84 7.38 -5.57 -9.74
N ASN A 85 7.03 -4.55 -10.52
CA ASN A 85 7.01 -3.16 -10.09
C ASN A 85 5.71 -2.79 -9.33
N PHE A 86 5.67 -1.63 -8.66
CA PHE A 86 4.54 -1.28 -7.76
C PHE A 86 3.17 -1.30 -8.43
N ASP A 87 3.12 -1.08 -9.76
CA ASP A 87 1.89 -1.12 -10.54
C ASP A 87 1.19 -2.49 -10.45
N LYS A 88 1.94 -3.56 -10.16
CA LYS A 88 1.37 -4.91 -9.94
C LYS A 88 0.48 -4.99 -8.71
N ALA A 89 0.66 -4.13 -7.72
CA ALA A 89 -0.24 -4.08 -6.58
C ALA A 89 -1.57 -3.36 -6.89
N PHE A 90 -1.78 -2.84 -8.12
CA PHE A 90 -2.96 -2.07 -8.50
C PHE A 90 -3.53 -2.47 -9.87
N ASP A 91 -3.05 -3.56 -10.47
CA ASP A 91 -3.41 -3.93 -11.85
C ASP A 91 -4.65 -4.85 -11.93
N GLY A 92 -5.20 -5.28 -10.79
CA GLY A 92 -6.36 -6.16 -10.72
C GLY A 92 -6.07 -7.61 -11.10
N ASN A 93 -4.79 -7.98 -11.23
CA ASN A 93 -4.34 -9.32 -11.51
C ASN A 93 -3.65 -9.94 -10.29
N THR A 94 -4.39 -10.80 -9.58
CA THR A 94 -3.88 -11.56 -8.42
C THR A 94 -2.78 -12.57 -8.74
N GLY A 95 -2.42 -12.76 -10.01
CA GLY A 95 -1.29 -13.58 -10.46
C GLY A 95 0.03 -12.82 -10.58
N THR A 96 0.03 -11.50 -10.44
CA THR A 96 1.23 -10.65 -10.47
C THR A 96 1.49 -10.04 -9.11
N GLN A 97 2.76 -9.78 -8.80
CA GLN A 97 3.19 -9.27 -7.50
C GLN A 97 4.17 -8.13 -7.68
N TRP A 98 4.03 -7.10 -6.85
CA TRP A 98 5.10 -6.14 -6.60
C TRP A 98 6.12 -6.76 -5.64
N HIS A 99 7.40 -6.66 -5.96
CA HIS A 99 8.50 -7.03 -5.08
C HIS A 99 9.60 -5.98 -5.21
N GLY A 100 9.89 -5.25 -4.15
CA GLY A 100 10.91 -4.19 -4.15
C GLY A 100 12.34 -4.71 -4.30
N PRO A 101 13.31 -3.86 -4.68
CA PRO A 101 14.69 -4.27 -5.00
C PRO A 101 15.57 -4.49 -3.77
N THR A 102 15.19 -3.93 -2.62
CA THR A 102 15.99 -3.98 -1.38
C THR A 102 15.06 -4.03 -0.19
N VAL A 103 15.50 -4.64 0.91
CA VAL A 103 14.73 -4.65 2.15
C VAL A 103 14.57 -3.23 2.76
N GLY A 104 13.41 -2.95 3.34
CA GLY A 104 13.19 -1.80 4.21
C GLY A 104 12.04 -0.90 3.82
N THR A 105 11.91 0.21 4.58
CA THR A 105 10.84 1.21 4.45
C THR A 105 10.93 2.06 3.19
N VAL A 106 11.96 1.85 2.37
CA VAL A 106 12.06 2.45 1.02
C VAL A 106 10.98 1.92 0.10
N ASN A 107 10.50 0.68 0.33
CA ASN A 107 9.44 0.08 -0.46
C ASN A 107 8.08 0.64 -0.04
N ASN A 108 7.45 1.38 -0.94
CA ASN A 108 6.13 1.94 -0.71
C ASN A 108 5.30 1.95 -1.99
N ALA A 109 3.98 1.79 -1.85
CA ALA A 109 3.02 1.81 -2.95
C ALA A 109 1.71 2.43 -2.46
N GLY A 110 1.08 3.28 -3.26
CA GLY A 110 -0.06 4.10 -2.82
C GLY A 110 -0.83 4.77 -3.95
N LEU A 111 -1.83 5.55 -3.55
CA LEU A 111 -2.67 6.36 -4.42
C LEU A 111 -2.50 7.84 -4.08
N SER A 112 -2.31 8.67 -5.09
CA SER A 112 -2.35 10.13 -5.01
C SER A 112 -3.62 10.66 -5.67
N ASN A 113 -3.98 11.93 -5.41
CA ASN A 113 -5.23 12.53 -5.86
C ASN A 113 -6.45 11.68 -5.51
N VAL A 114 -6.45 11.20 -4.26
CA VAL A 114 -7.40 10.22 -3.77
C VAL A 114 -8.82 10.79 -3.79
N GLY A 115 -9.74 10.04 -4.37
CA GLY A 115 -11.17 10.30 -4.36
C GLY A 115 -11.97 9.02 -4.15
N CYS A 116 -13.27 9.14 -3.91
CA CYS A 116 -14.16 7.98 -3.89
C CYS A 116 -14.43 7.50 -5.32
N ALA A 117 -14.43 6.17 -5.54
CA ALA A 117 -14.95 5.62 -6.78
C ALA A 117 -16.41 6.10 -6.98
N THR A 118 -16.71 6.71 -8.12
CA THR A 118 -18.11 6.92 -8.51
C THR A 118 -18.64 5.61 -9.08
N ASN A 119 -19.72 5.10 -8.50
CA ASN A 119 -20.43 3.90 -8.97
C ASN A 119 -20.88 4.03 -10.43
#